data_AF-I3D1Y2-F1
#
_entry.id   AF-I3D1Y2-F1
#
_cell.length_a   1.000
_cell.length_b   1.000
_cell.length_c   1.000
_cell.angle_alpha   90.00
_cell.angle_beta   90.00
_cell.angle_gamma   90.00
#
_symmetry.space_group_name_H-M   'P 1'
#
loop_
_entity.id
_entity.type
_entity.pdbx_description
1 polymer ?
#
loop_
_entity_poly.entity_id
_entity_poly.type
_entity_poly.pdbx_seq_one_letter_code
_entity_poly.pdbx_strand_id
1 'polypeptide(L)' 'MGGLSKTVKNVSYNLVFHLSPEKKNSRQIHWHIEIYPITKSWSGLERGYGIFLNDISPEQAAEKLGASSRKELANLVGIS' A
#
# COMPACT_ATOMS: atom_id res chain seq x y z
N MET A 1 7.30 -7.46 -5.18
CA MET A 1 6.68 -6.11 -5.14
C MET A 1 7.50 -5.11 -5.98
N GLY A 2 7.79 -5.41 -7.25
CA GLY A 2 8.61 -4.51 -8.07
C GLY A 2 7.87 -3.24 -8.50
N GLY A 3 6.54 -3.28 -8.62
CA GLY A 3 5.70 -2.13 -8.93
C GLY A 3 5.90 -1.03 -7.88
N LEU A 4 5.71 -1.37 -6.60
CA LEU A 4 5.97 -0.45 -5.49
C LEU A 4 7.43 0.03 -5.48
N SER A 5 8.40 -0.89 -5.57
CA SER A 5 9.82 -0.52 -5.58
C SER A 5 10.17 0.46 -6.70
N LYS A 6 9.59 0.30 -7.89
CA LYS A 6 9.81 1.18 -9.05
C LYS A 6 9.10 2.52 -8.91
N THR A 7 7.93 2.54 -8.27
CA THR A 7 7.16 3.79 -8.06
C THR A 7 7.77 4.68 -6.99
N VAL A 8 8.18 4.10 -5.85
CA VAL A 8 8.63 4.85 -4.66
C VAL A 8 10.08 4.55 -4.27
N LYS A 9 10.93 4.17 -5.23
CA LYS A 9 12.40 4.03 -5.06
C LYS A 9 12.83 3.13 -3.90
N ASN A 10 12.26 1.92 -3.81
CA ASN A 10 12.65 0.90 -2.85
C ASN A 10 12.60 1.34 -1.37
N VAL A 11 11.59 2.12 -1.00
CA VAL A 11 11.33 2.50 0.39
C VAL A 11 10.99 1.29 1.26
N SER A 12 11.32 1.38 2.55
CA SER A 12 10.79 0.48 3.57
C SER A 12 9.27 0.64 3.67
N TYR A 13 8.57 -0.42 4.06
CA TYR A 13 7.12 -0.42 4.19
C TYR A 13 6.67 -1.31 5.36
N ASN A 14 5.50 -1.00 5.92
CA ASN A 14 4.81 -1.89 6.84
C ASN A 14 3.76 -2.70 6.08
N LEU A 15 3.53 -3.94 6.52
CA LEU A 15 2.54 -4.85 5.99
C LEU A 15 1.59 -5.25 7.12
N VAL A 16 0.29 -5.00 6.93
CA VAL A 16 -0.73 -5.23 7.96
C VAL A 16 -1.77 -6.22 7.41
N PHE A 17 -2.09 -7.23 8.21
CA PHE A 17 -3.11 -8.22 7.89
C PHE A 17 -4.40 -7.86 8.62
N HIS A 18 -5.46 -7.56 7.87
CA HIS A 18 -6.80 -7.41 8.40
C HIS A 18 -7.57 -8.71 8.19
N LEU A 19 -7.74 -9.46 9.27
CA LEU A 19 -8.37 -10.77 9.31
C LEU A 19 -9.65 -10.73 10.13
N SER A 20 -10.56 -11.68 9.89
CA SER A 20 -11.76 -11.81 10.72
C SER A 20 -11.40 -12.25 12.15
N PRO A 21 -12.07 -11.71 13.19
CA PRO A 21 -11.84 -12.15 14.56
C PRO A 21 -12.18 -13.63 14.72
N GLU A 22 -11.26 -14.40 15.31
CA GLU A 22 -11.35 -15.87 15.46
C GLU A 22 -12.65 -16.34 16.14
N LYS A 23 -13.22 -15.53 17.04
CA LYS A 23 -14.39 -15.88 17.87
C LYS A 23 -15.73 -15.33 17.37
N LYS A 24 -15.79 -14.64 16.24
CA LYS A 24 -17.04 -14.11 15.68
C LYS A 24 -17.27 -14.62 14.27
N ASN A 25 -18.27 -15.48 14.10
CA ASN A 25 -18.76 -15.98 12.81
C ASN A 25 -19.56 -14.89 12.03
N SER A 26 -19.27 -13.61 12.30
CA SER A 26 -19.90 -12.49 11.60
C SER A 26 -19.24 -12.36 10.23
N ARG A 27 -20.00 -12.64 9.17
CA ARG A 27 -19.64 -12.44 7.75
C ARG A 27 -19.39 -10.96 7.36
N GLN A 28 -18.95 -10.13 8.31
CA GLN A 28 -18.90 -8.67 8.18
C GLN A 28 -17.53 -8.13 7.77
N ILE A 29 -16.48 -8.97 7.70
CA ILE A 29 -15.13 -8.52 7.34
C ILE A 29 -14.60 -9.35 6.17
N HIS A 30 -14.22 -8.66 5.10
CA HIS A 30 -13.45 -9.24 3.99
C HIS A 30 -11.97 -9.10 4.33
N TRP A 31 -11.26 -10.22 4.38
CA TRP A 31 -9.82 -10.19 4.64
C TRP A 31 -9.12 -9.38 3.55
N HIS A 32 -8.15 -8.58 3.95
CA HIS A 32 -7.28 -7.87 3.02
C HIS A 32 -5.94 -7.56 3.70
N ILE A 33 -4.98 -7.17 2.87
CA ILE A 33 -3.66 -6.75 3.32
C ILE A 33 -3.52 -5.27 2.99
N GLU A 34 -3.06 -4.51 3.97
CA GLU A 34 -2.70 -3.12 3.77
C GLU A 34 -1.18 -2.98 3.73
N ILE A 35 -0.70 -2.13 2.83
CA ILE A 35 0.71 -1.86 2.64
C ILE A 35 0.93 -0.36 2.82
N TYR A 36 1.82 0.00 3.74
CA TYR A 36 2.13 1.38 4.08
C TYR A 36 3.60 1.69 3.77
N PRO A 37 3.90 2.26 2.59
CA PRO A 37 5.24 2.72 2.26
C PRO A 37 5.67 3.86 3.18
N ILE A 38 6.85 3.76 3.78
CA ILE A 38 7.40 4.76 4.70
C ILE A 38 8.13 5.82 3.86
N THR A 39 7.37 6.75 3.30
CA THR A 39 7.89 7.82 2.44
C THR A 39 8.34 9.05 3.22
N LYS A 40 7.85 9.21 4.46
CA LYS A 40 8.17 10.32 5.37
C LYS A 40 8.19 9.84 6.81
N SER A 41 8.94 10.54 7.66
CA SER A 41 8.87 10.35 9.11
C SER A 41 7.50 10.82 9.63
N TRP A 42 6.90 10.04 10.54
CA TRP A 42 5.66 10.44 11.21
C TRP A 42 5.88 11.67 12.09
N SER A 43 4.99 12.66 11.96
CA SER A 43 5.00 13.84 12.81
C SER A 43 4.30 13.56 14.14
N GLY A 44 4.24 14.58 15.01
CA GLY A 44 3.46 14.51 16.25
C GLY A 44 1.96 14.34 16.01
N LEU A 45 1.44 14.75 14.84
CA LEU A 45 0.03 14.62 14.49
C LEU A 45 -0.37 13.15 14.26
N GLU A 46 0.41 12.42 13.46
CA GLU A 46 0.17 10.99 13.21
C GLU A 46 0.34 10.18 14.50
N ARG A 47 1.42 10.44 15.25
CA ARG A 47 1.73 9.68 16.48
C ARG A 47 0.79 9.99 17.64
N GLY A 48 0.40 11.26 17.78
CA GLY A 48 -0.37 11.73 18.93
C GLY A 48 -1.89 11.61 18.74
N TYR A 49 -2.38 11.77 17.50
CA TYR A 49 -3.81 11.88 17.23
C TYR A 49 -4.32 10.87 16.19
N GLY A 50 -3.44 10.09 15.55
CA GLY A 50 -3.84 9.15 14.51
C GLY A 50 -4.39 9.84 13.24
N ILE A 51 -4.04 11.11 13.04
CA ILE A 51 -4.42 11.88 11.85
C ILE A 51 -3.28 11.80 10.84
N PHE A 52 -3.60 11.35 9.63
CA PHE A 52 -2.65 11.16 8.53
C PHE A 52 -2.81 12.24 7.48
N LEU A 53 -1.71 12.88 7.09
CA LEU A 53 -1.67 13.81 5.97
C LEU A 53 -1.17 13.09 4.72
N ASN A 54 -2.01 13.06 3.68
CA ASN A 54 -1.63 12.55 2.36
C ASN A 54 -1.34 13.73 1.42
N ASP A 55 -0.08 13.89 1.01
CA ASP A 55 0.31 14.95 0.05
C ASP A 55 -0.02 14.59 -1.40
N ILE A 56 -0.44 13.35 -1.66
CA ILE A 56 -0.75 12.81 -2.98
C ILE A 56 -2.17 12.25 -2.92
N SER A 57 -2.99 12.59 -3.92
CA SER A 57 -4.35 12.03 -4.00
C SER A 57 -4.30 10.52 -4.30
N PRO A 58 -5.31 9.75 -3.86
CA PRO A 58 -5.36 8.32 -4.12
C PRO A 58 -5.38 8.00 -5.63
N GLU A 59 -6.01 8.84 -6.45
CA GLU A 59 -6.06 8.67 -7.90
C GLU A 59 -4.66 8.79 -8.52
N GLN A 60 -3.90 9.82 -8.14
CA GLN A 60 -2.53 10.02 -8.62
C GLN A 60 -1.60 8.90 -8.15
N ALA A 61 -1.78 8.42 -6.91
CA ALA A 61 -1.01 7.29 -6.39
C ALA A 61 -1.33 5.99 -7.17
N ALA A 62 -2.61 5.72 -7.41
CA ALA A 62 -3.07 4.54 -8.14
C ALA A 62 -2.60 4.54 -9.60
N GLU A 63 -2.60 5.69 -10.28
CA GLU A 63 -2.11 5.83 -11.65
C GLU A 63 -0.63 5.42 -11.74
N LYS A 64 0.23 6.02 -10.90
CA LYS A 64 1.67 5.78 -10.90
C LYS A 64 2.04 4.35 -10.52
N LEU A 65 1.39 3.82 -9.47
CA LEU A 65 1.61 2.45 -9.02
C LEU A 65 1.09 1.43 -10.04
N GLY A 66 -0.07 1.68 -10.62
CA GLY A 66 -0.69 0.82 -11.64
C GLY A 66 0.16 0.72 -12.90
N ALA A 67 0.69 1.83 -13.40
CA ALA A 67 1.59 1.84 -14.55
C ALA A 67 2.87 1.02 -14.28
N SER A 68 3.49 1.21 -13.12
CA SER A 68 4.71 0.49 -12.72
C SER A 68 4.46 -1.02 -12.56
N SER A 69 3.32 -1.38 -11.96
CA SER A 69 2.92 -2.78 -11.73
C SER A 69 2.62 -3.50 -13.05
N ARG A 70 1.91 -2.85 -13.98
CA ARG A 70 1.66 -3.43 -15.31
C ARG A 70 2.94 -3.64 -16.11
N LYS A 71 3.87 -2.68 -16.06
CA LYS A 71 5.19 -2.82 -16.72
C LYS A 71 6.01 -3.95 -16.12
N GLU A 72 5.99 -4.12 -14.79
CA GLU A 72 6.62 -5.27 -14.15
C GLU A 72 6.00 -6.59 -14.62
N LEU A 73 4.66 -6.66 -14.64
CA LEU A 73 3.96 -7.85 -15.11
C LEU A 73 4.31 -8.18 -16.57
N ALA A 74 4.27 -7.19 -17.46
CA ALA A 74 4.62 -7.34 -18.89
C ALA A 74 6.04 -7.91 -19.06
N ASN A 75 7.02 -7.36 -18.34
CA ASN A 75 8.39 -7.86 -18.34
C ASN A 75 8.49 -9.32 -17.82
N LEU A 76 7.73 -9.67 -16.78
CA LEU A 76 7.73 -11.03 -16.21
C LEU A 76 7.11 -12.06 -17.16
N VAL A 77 6.12 -11.67 -17.96
CA VAL A 77 5.45 -12.56 -18.93
C VAL A 77 6.10 -12.53 -20.33
N GLY A 78 7.22 -11.81 -20.50
CA GLY A 78 7.99 -11.78 -21.75
C GLY A 78 7.38 -10.92 -22.85
N ILE A 79 6.49 -9.98 -22.51
CA ILE A 79 5.89 -9.03 -23.44
C ILE A 79 6.49 -7.66 -23.10
N SER A 80 7.52 -7.24 -23.84
CA SER A 80 8.22 -5.96 -23.62
C SER A 80 7.69 -4.85 -24.52
#